data_AF-X0XCL4-F1
#
_entry.id   AF-X0XCL4-F1
#
_cell.length_a   1.000
_cell.length_b   1.000
_cell.length_c   1.000
_cell.angle_alpha   90.00
_cell.angle_beta   90.00
_cell.angle_gamma   90.00
#
_symmetry.space_group_name_H-M   'P 1'
#
loop_
_entity.id
_entity.type
_entity.pdbx_description
1 polymer ?
#
loop_
_entity_poly.entity_id
_entity_poly.type
_entity_poly.pdbx_seq_one_letter_code
_entity_poly.pdbx_strand_id
1 'polypeptide(L)'
;MSLFASIIYVWAWVWWIVLIVVGGYVFSRLWIKLRQQAWISKIEWVNLSIDIPKENIRPPFAAEQIFAGIYGIMHGRNVVEQYWEGQIQEWISCEIIGVGGEVRFIIRCPKYFRNVVE
;
A
#
# COMPACT_ATOMS: atom_id res chain seq x y z
N MET A 1 24.48 38.11 -34.37
CA MET A 1 23.80 37.75 -33.10
C MET A 1 24.35 36.40 -32.67
N SER A 2 24.97 36.28 -31.50
CA SER A 2 25.69 35.05 -31.10
C SER A 2 24.72 33.88 -30.92
N LEU A 3 25.14 32.66 -31.30
CA LEU A 3 24.35 31.43 -31.17
C LEU A 3 23.80 31.20 -29.75
N PHE A 4 24.53 31.68 -28.73
CA PHE A 4 24.07 31.63 -27.34
C PHE A 4 22.83 32.48 -27.07
N ALA A 5 22.74 33.67 -27.68
CA ALA A 5 21.59 34.56 -27.47
C ALA A 5 20.31 34.00 -28.11
N SER A 6 20.42 33.32 -29.26
CA SER A 6 19.26 32.69 -29.91
C SER A 6 18.76 31.48 -29.12
N ILE A 7 19.66 30.66 -28.55
CA ILE A 7 19.29 29.53 -27.69
C ILE A 7 18.53 30.01 -26.45
N ILE A 8 19.04 31.04 -25.75
CA ILE A 8 18.39 31.60 -24.56
C ILE A 8 17.00 32.17 -24.90
N TYR A 9 16.87 32.86 -26.04
CA TYR A 9 15.60 33.40 -26.49
C TYR A 9 14.57 32.28 -26.69
N VAL A 10 14.91 31.22 -27.43
CA VAL A 10 14.00 30.09 -27.66
C VAL A 10 13.60 29.42 -26.34
N TRP A 11 14.54 29.19 -25.42
CA TRP A 11 14.25 28.62 -24.11
C TRP A 11 13.31 29.49 -23.27
N ALA A 12 13.47 30.83 -23.30
CA ALA A 12 12.58 31.76 -22.60
C ALA A 12 11.12 31.70 -23.11
N TRP A 13 10.91 31.24 -24.35
CA TRP A 13 9.58 31.03 -24.93
C TRP A 13 9.03 29.61 -24.75
N VAL A 14 9.84 28.62 -24.36
CA VAL A 14 9.45 27.18 -24.36
C VAL A 14 9.47 26.56 -22.95
N TRP A 15 10.18 27.14 -21.98
CA TRP A 15 10.33 26.57 -20.62
C TRP A 15 9.00 26.29 -19.90
N TRP A 16 7.96 27.08 -20.16
CA TRP A 16 6.64 26.88 -19.55
C TRP A 16 5.97 25.57 -19.99
N ILE A 17 6.26 25.07 -21.20
CA ILE A 17 5.78 23.76 -21.67
C ILE A 17 6.40 22.65 -20.82
N VAL A 18 7.71 22.74 -20.58
CA VAL A 18 8.43 21.80 -19.69
C VAL A 18 7.85 21.87 -18.29
N LEU A 19 7.57 23.07 -17.78
CA LEU A 19 6.96 23.25 -16.46
C LEU A 19 5.56 22.61 -16.37
N ILE A 20 4.70 22.77 -17.39
CA ILE A 20 3.37 22.17 -17.39
C ILE A 20 3.46 20.64 -17.45
N VAL A 21 4.33 20.08 -18.30
CA VAL A 21 4.46 18.63 -18.45
C VAL A 21 5.04 18.00 -17.19
N VAL A 22 6.18 18.49 -16.71
CA VAL A 22 6.84 17.97 -15.51
C VAL A 22 6.02 18.27 -14.26
N GLY A 23 5.49 19.48 -14.15
CA GLY A 23 4.63 19.91 -13.05
C GLY A 23 3.34 19.11 -12.98
N GLY A 24 2.67 18.88 -14.11
CA GLY A 24 1.47 18.04 -14.19
C GLY A 24 1.76 16.59 -13.80
N TYR A 25 2.88 16.03 -14.25
CA TYR A 25 3.31 14.69 -13.84
C TYR A 25 3.56 14.60 -12.33
N VAL A 26 4.33 15.51 -11.76
CA VAL A 26 4.62 15.54 -10.31
C VAL A 26 3.33 15.76 -9.51
N PHE A 27 2.49 16.70 -9.94
CA PHE A 27 1.22 17.00 -9.30
C PHE A 27 0.29 15.78 -9.27
N SER A 28 0.12 15.07 -10.39
CA SER A 28 -0.72 13.87 -10.44
C SER A 28 -0.24 12.78 -9.47
N ARG A 29 1.08 12.59 -9.35
CA ARG A 29 1.67 11.61 -8.43
C ARG A 29 1.47 12.01 -6.98
N LEU A 30 1.63 13.28 -6.65
CA LEU A 30 1.40 13.80 -5.30
C LEU A 30 -0.08 13.73 -4.92
N TRP A 31 -0.99 14.09 -5.84
CA TRP A 31 -2.43 13.97 -5.66
C TRP A 31 -2.81 12.54 -5.28
N ILE A 32 -2.41 11.54 -6.07
CA ILE A 32 -2.71 10.13 -5.81
C ILE A 32 -2.13 9.71 -4.45
N LYS A 33 -0.88 10.07 -4.15
CA LYS A 33 -0.26 9.71 -2.85
C LYS A 33 -1.03 10.29 -1.66
N LEU A 34 -1.45 11.55 -1.73
CA LEU A 34 -2.23 12.18 -0.65
C LEU A 34 -3.58 11.50 -0.47
N ARG A 35 -4.25 11.15 -1.57
CA ARG A 35 -5.51 10.41 -1.54
C ARG A 35 -5.34 9.01 -0.94
N GLN A 36 -4.28 8.30 -1.33
CA GLN A 36 -3.94 6.99 -0.77
C GLN A 36 -3.63 7.04 0.72
N GLN A 37 -2.89 8.06 1.18
CA GLN A 37 -2.63 8.27 2.60
C GLN A 37 -3.92 8.55 3.38
N ALA A 38 -4.80 9.38 2.83
CA ALA A 38 -6.11 9.66 3.40
C ALA A 38 -7.05 8.43 3.38
N TRP A 39 -6.85 7.48 2.46
CA TRP A 39 -7.53 6.19 2.47
C TRP A 39 -7.00 5.29 3.58
N ILE A 40 -5.68 5.10 3.64
CA ILE A 40 -5.01 4.26 4.65
C ILE A 40 -5.35 4.70 6.07
N SER A 41 -5.41 6.01 6.33
CA SER A 41 -5.71 6.55 7.65
C SER A 41 -7.15 6.29 8.11
N LYS A 42 -8.07 5.98 7.20
CA LYS A 42 -9.45 5.59 7.52
C LYS A 42 -9.58 4.11 7.87
N ILE A 43 -8.59 3.30 7.52
CA ILE A 43 -8.61 1.86 7.80
C ILE A 43 -8.30 1.65 9.29
N GLU A 44 -9.23 1.05 10.02
CA GLU A 44 -8.97 0.56 11.37
C GLU A 44 -8.14 -0.73 11.29
N TRP A 45 -6.91 -0.67 11.80
CA TRP A 45 -5.99 -1.81 11.86
C TRP A 45 -6.11 -2.54 13.21
N VAL A 46 -6.11 -3.87 13.18
CA VAL A 46 -6.07 -4.72 14.36
C VAL A 46 -4.89 -5.68 14.29
N ASN A 47 -4.37 -6.04 15.46
CA ASN A 47 -3.28 -7.01 15.61
C ASN A 47 -3.83 -8.23 16.35
N LEU A 48 -3.72 -9.40 15.74
CA LEU A 48 -4.17 -10.68 16.27
C LEU A 48 -2.95 -11.53 16.65
N SER A 49 -2.88 -12.00 17.89
CA SER A 49 -1.83 -12.92 18.32
C SER A 49 -2.22 -14.37 18.03
N ILE A 50 -1.32 -15.12 17.41
CA ILE A 50 -1.48 -16.56 17.23
C ILE A 50 -0.73 -17.27 18.36
N ASP A 51 -1.46 -17.93 19.25
CA ASP A 51 -0.88 -18.79 20.29
C ASP A 51 -0.79 -20.22 19.75
N ILE A 52 0.43 -20.68 19.46
CA ILE A 52 0.69 -22.04 18.98
C ILE A 52 0.97 -22.94 20.20
N PRO A 53 0.15 -23.97 20.47
CA PRO A 53 0.40 -24.88 21.58
C PRO A 53 1.71 -25.66 21.36
N LYS A 54 2.42 -25.98 22.44
CA LYS A 54 3.70 -26.72 22.38
C LYS A 54 3.54 -28.11 21.73
N GLU A 55 2.36 -28.71 21.81
CA GLU A 55 1.99 -29.98 21.19
C GLU A 55 1.24 -29.79 19.86
N ASN A 56 1.62 -28.81 19.05
CA ASN A 56 0.96 -28.60 17.77
C ASN A 56 1.35 -29.69 16.75
N ILE A 57 0.55 -30.77 16.68
CA ILE A 57 0.69 -31.88 15.72
C ILE A 57 -0.03 -31.54 14.39
N ARG A 58 -0.40 -30.27 14.15
CA ARG A 58 -1.04 -29.90 12.89
C ARG A 58 -0.04 -29.93 11.74
N PRO A 59 -0.37 -30.57 10.61
CA PRO A 59 0.49 -30.57 9.44
C PRO A 59 0.65 -29.15 8.87
N PRO A 60 1.74 -28.87 8.15
CA PRO A 60 1.96 -27.57 7.50
C PRO A 60 0.81 -27.17 6.55
N PHE A 61 0.08 -28.15 6.03
CA PHE A 61 -1.13 -27.97 5.22
C PHE A 61 -2.19 -27.07 5.89
N ALA A 62 -2.33 -27.13 7.22
CA ALA A 62 -3.26 -26.25 7.93
C ALA A 62 -2.87 -24.78 7.80
N ALA A 63 -1.57 -24.47 7.80
CA ALA A 63 -1.08 -23.12 7.58
C ALA A 63 -1.26 -22.68 6.12
N GLU A 64 -1.05 -23.58 5.15
CA GLU A 64 -1.30 -23.30 3.73
C GLU A 64 -2.77 -22.90 3.49
N GLN A 65 -3.72 -23.58 4.13
CA GLN A 65 -5.13 -23.25 4.02
C GLN A 65 -5.45 -21.84 4.57
N ILE A 66 -4.79 -21.43 5.65
CA ILE A 66 -4.92 -20.06 6.20
C ILE A 66 -4.42 -19.04 5.17
N PHE A 67 -3.25 -19.28 4.57
CA PHE A 67 -2.70 -18.39 3.55
C PHE A 67 -3.57 -18.35 2.28
N ALA A 68 -4.18 -19.47 1.89
CA ALA A 68 -5.13 -19.53 0.80
C ALA A 68 -6.38 -18.67 1.08
N GLY A 69 -6.89 -18.68 2.32
CA GLY A 69 -7.98 -17.82 2.76
C GLY A 69 -7.61 -16.34 2.72
N ILE A 70 -6.41 -15.99 3.21
CA ILE A 70 -5.87 -14.61 3.17
C ILE A 70 -5.73 -14.12 1.73
N TYR A 71 -5.30 -14.98 0.80
CA TYR A 71 -5.17 -14.60 -0.62
C TYR A 71 -6.50 -14.18 -1.26
N GLY A 72 -7.63 -14.67 -0.73
CA GLY A 72 -8.98 -14.35 -1.20
C GLY A 72 -9.44 -12.90 -0.96
N ILE A 73 -8.69 -12.08 -0.20
CA ILE A 73 -9.07 -10.68 0.08
C ILE A 73 -8.85 -9.73 -1.12
N MET A 74 -8.23 -10.21 -2.19
CA MET A 74 -7.93 -9.41 -3.37
C MET A 74 -9.22 -9.02 -4.09
N HIS A 75 -9.41 -7.71 -4.32
CA HIS A 75 -10.56 -7.19 -5.05
C HIS A 75 -10.14 -6.20 -6.14
N GLY A 76 -10.93 -6.15 -7.20
CA GLY A 76 -10.76 -5.17 -8.28
C GLY A 76 -11.17 -3.77 -7.82
N ARG A 77 -10.53 -2.74 -8.37
CA ARG A 77 -10.85 -1.33 -8.11
C ARG A 77 -11.14 -0.60 -9.40
N ASN A 78 -12.15 0.28 -9.38
CA ASN A 78 -12.51 1.14 -10.50
C ASN A 78 -11.54 2.33 -10.62
N VAL A 79 -11.56 2.99 -11.78
CA VAL A 79 -10.73 4.20 -12.01
C VAL A 79 -11.07 5.33 -11.03
N VAL A 80 -12.33 5.50 -10.65
CA VAL A 80 -12.75 6.51 -9.67
C VAL A 80 -12.20 6.19 -8.29
N GLU A 81 -12.34 4.94 -7.86
CA GLU A 81 -11.82 4.45 -6.58
C GLU A 81 -10.30 4.64 -6.50
N GLN A 82 -9.58 4.29 -7.56
CA GLN A 82 -8.12 4.38 -7.59
C GLN A 82 -7.60 5.83 -7.58
N TYR A 83 -8.15 6.73 -8.40
CA TYR A 83 -7.58 8.06 -8.63
C TYR A 83 -8.27 9.19 -7.85
N TRP A 84 -9.57 9.05 -7.58
CA TRP A 84 -10.35 10.06 -6.86
C TRP A 84 -10.47 9.71 -5.38
N GLU A 85 -10.87 8.48 -5.06
CA GLU A 85 -10.98 8.05 -3.67
C GLU A 85 -9.62 7.79 -3.04
N GLY A 86 -8.69 7.26 -3.83
CA GLY A 86 -7.36 6.84 -3.38
C GLY A 86 -7.33 5.41 -2.83
N GLN A 87 -8.33 4.61 -3.18
CA GLN A 87 -8.46 3.24 -2.71
C GLN A 87 -7.28 2.38 -3.17
N ILE A 88 -6.72 1.67 -2.21
CA ILE A 88 -5.65 0.71 -2.43
C ILE A 88 -6.10 -0.66 -1.97
N GLN A 89 -5.50 -1.69 -2.56
CA GLN A 89 -5.66 -3.04 -2.05
C GLN A 89 -5.10 -3.08 -0.63
N GLU A 90 -5.95 -3.37 0.35
CA GLU A 90 -5.50 -3.55 1.72
C GLU A 90 -4.71 -4.85 1.83
N TRP A 91 -3.76 -4.85 2.75
CA TRP A 91 -2.85 -5.96 2.96
C TRP A 91 -3.02 -6.53 4.36
N ILE A 92 -2.64 -7.79 4.49
CA ILE A 92 -2.47 -8.47 5.76
C ILE A 92 -0.98 -8.74 5.91
N SER A 93 -0.43 -8.48 7.10
CA SER A 93 0.97 -8.74 7.41
C SER A 93 1.08 -9.79 8.51
N CYS A 94 1.90 -10.81 8.29
CA CYS A 94 2.25 -11.81 9.29
C CYS A 94 3.64 -11.47 9.83
N GLU A 95 3.71 -11.10 11.10
CA GLU A 95 4.89 -10.63 11.80
C GLU A 95 5.30 -11.64 12.88
N ILE A 96 6.60 -11.75 13.12
CA ILE A 96 7.17 -12.56 14.20
C ILE A 96 7.84 -11.59 15.17
N ILE A 97 7.44 -11.64 16.44
CA ILE A 97 8.02 -10.79 17.47
C ILE A 97 8.60 -11.63 18.61
N GLY A 98 9.70 -11.16 19.19
CA GLY A 98 10.26 -11.72 20.42
C GLY A 98 9.87 -10.85 21.60
N VAL A 99 9.10 -11.39 22.55
CA VAL A 99 8.68 -10.69 23.78
C VAL A 99 9.08 -11.52 24.99
N GLY A 100 9.95 -10.99 25.85
CA GLY A 100 10.31 -11.66 27.10
C GLY A 100 11.02 -13.01 26.94
N GLY A 101 11.67 -13.25 25.79
CA GLY A 101 12.31 -14.54 25.47
C GLY A 101 11.39 -15.57 24.79
N GLU A 102 10.12 -15.22 24.58
CA GLU A 102 9.17 -16.05 23.83
C GLU A 102 8.97 -15.49 22.40
N VAL A 103 8.82 -16.40 21.43
CA VAL A 103 8.46 -16.06 20.06
C VAL A 103 6.93 -16.03 19.96
N ARG A 104 6.37 -14.90 19.52
CA ARG A 104 4.94 -14.73 19.28
C ARG A 104 4.72 -14.36 17.81
N PHE A 105 3.70 -14.95 17.21
CA PHE A 105 3.27 -14.64 15.85
C PHE A 105 2.11 -13.65 15.92
N ILE A 106 2.17 -12.58 15.13
CA ILE A 106 1.14 -11.55 15.05
C ILE A 106 0.65 -11.43 13.62
N ILE A 107 -0.65 -11.31 13.44
CA ILE A 107 -1.25 -10.94 12.16
C ILE A 107 -1.83 -9.54 12.29
N ARG A 108 -1.35 -8.61 11.44
CA ARG A 108 -1.92 -7.27 11.29
C ARG A 108 -2.85 -7.25 10.09
N CYS A 109 -4.12 -6.96 10.32
CA CYS A 109 -5.13 -6.88 9.27
C CYS A 109 -6.10 -5.70 9.49
N PRO A 110 -6.83 -5.26 8.45
CA PRO A 110 -7.98 -4.40 8.61
C PRO A 110 -9.06 -5.08 9.47
N LYS A 111 -9.74 -4.31 10.32
CA LYS A 111 -10.73 -4.82 11.29
C LYS A 111 -11.87 -5.62 10.66
N TYR A 112 -12.33 -5.22 9.47
CA TYR A 112 -13.39 -5.92 8.75
C TYR A 112 -12.94 -7.26 8.14
N PHE A 113 -11.63 -7.51 8.01
CA PHE A 113 -11.06 -8.80 7.61
C PHE A 113 -10.69 -9.69 8.79
N ARG A 114 -10.97 -9.29 10.04
CA ARG A 114 -10.67 -10.07 11.24
C ARG A 114 -11.23 -11.50 11.16
N ASN A 115 -12.49 -11.64 10.73
CA ASN A 115 -13.17 -12.93 10.64
C ASN A 115 -12.63 -13.86 9.53
N VAL A 116 -11.82 -13.33 8.60
CA VAL A 116 -11.16 -14.14 7.57
C VAL A 116 -9.92 -14.84 8.15
N VAL A 117 -9.39 -14.29 9.25
CA VAL A 117 -8.14 -14.72 9.90
C VAL A 117 -8.39 -15.52 11.19
N GLU A 118 -9.49 -15.25 11.90
CA GLU A 118 -9.97 -16.06 13.05
C GLU A 118 -10.42 -17.46 12.60
#